data_AF-A0A535VT95-F1
#
_entry.id   AF-A0A535VT95-F1
#
_cell.length_a   1.000
_cell.length_b   1.000
_cell.length_c   1.000
_cell.angle_alpha   90.00
_cell.angle_beta   90.00
_cell.angle_gamma   90.00
#
_symmetry.space_group_name_H-M   'P 1'
#
loop_
_entity.id
_entity.type
_entity.pdbx_description
1 polymer ?
#
loop_
_entity_poly.entity_id
_entity_poly.type
_entity_poly.pdbx_seq_one_letter_code
_entity_poly.pdbx_strand_id
1 'polypeptide(L)'
;MQFQSTPQFLIKSFKRHYHKVKEVAEILAASNGSFSFSYSFKKDKALQSKVETPDDETTIRFVVLMRRFLYPGSVLYYKRIWNALKEHFPAAIPAEHASQLEQFIDVLNKGPFSFIVNQQPVTAENIYHRVADGDYFGRNDEEAVVFLHSLSGTPAEQLVLYEFYSYNLALFNVASILFDIMLVIERSEQYSNLFQEENSTDTRCIYCLNDNGTFTSEEHIVPESLGNSDTVLPKGFVCDICNNEVLSGLDTELLNFDPIAFLKTVFMPHTKDGKLPQAIFPNLTMKKTRPSHIVFKSPSKKNFTASEPDENGVIHFSIKMTGWKKFEPKTIGRALYKIGLGMVAFHQGREVACDSRYDAARAFILSGEDFPNNLLMNKNAKPHPNITSSYYPDLGGTGFQIDIYGLIFLYNLETLPVLEIPEEQLAEMNFSSFPLHSEAE
;
A
#
# COMPACT_ATOMS: atom_id res chain seq x y z
N MET A 1 -7.67 16.73 6.85
CA MET A 1 -7.15 16.50 8.22
C MET A 1 -6.02 15.49 8.13
N GLN A 2 -4.77 15.87 8.43
CA GLN A 2 -3.72 14.89 8.66
C GLN A 2 -3.93 14.36 10.08
N PHE A 3 -4.43 13.13 10.21
CA PHE A 3 -4.48 12.47 11.52
C PHE A 3 -3.05 12.31 12.02
N GLN A 4 -2.76 12.88 13.19
CA GLN A 4 -1.57 12.49 13.94
C GLN A 4 -1.77 11.03 14.33
N SER A 5 -0.90 10.16 13.85
CA SER A 5 -0.94 8.74 14.19
C SER A 5 -0.69 8.59 15.67
N THR A 6 -1.59 7.91 16.39
CA THR A 6 -1.39 7.64 17.82
C THR A 6 -0.14 6.76 17.99
N PRO A 7 0.59 6.84 19.12
CA PRO A 7 1.78 6.02 19.30
C PRO A 7 1.46 4.52 19.28
N GLN A 8 0.25 4.12 19.71
CA GLN A 8 -0.25 2.75 19.58
C GLN A 8 -0.39 2.31 18.11
N PHE A 9 -0.98 3.16 17.26
CA PHE A 9 -1.07 2.89 15.83
C PHE A 9 0.31 2.74 15.19
N LEU A 10 1.28 3.58 15.56
CA LEU A 10 2.65 3.51 15.08
C LEU A 10 3.32 2.19 15.48
N ILE A 11 3.26 1.81 16.77
CA ILE A 11 3.83 0.55 17.28
C ILE A 11 3.22 -0.64 16.54
N LYS A 12 1.88 -0.70 16.45
CA LYS A 12 1.18 -1.79 15.78
C LYS A 12 1.52 -1.88 14.29
N SER A 13 1.51 -0.75 13.60
CA SER A 13 1.83 -0.68 12.17
C SER A 13 3.29 -1.06 11.89
N PHE A 14 4.21 -0.62 12.75
CA PHE A 14 5.62 -0.98 12.65
C PHE A 14 5.82 -2.49 12.84
N LYS A 15 5.28 -3.08 13.92
CA LYS A 15 5.39 -4.53 14.18
C LYS A 15 4.83 -5.37 13.04
N ARG A 16 3.63 -5.03 12.55
CA ARG A 16 3.00 -5.72 11.40
C ARG A 16 3.91 -5.68 10.16
N HIS A 17 4.50 -4.53 9.86
CA HIS A 17 5.39 -4.40 8.70
C HIS A 17 6.73 -5.09 8.92
N TYR A 18 7.30 -5.00 10.13
CA TYR A 18 8.53 -5.68 10.52
C TYR A 18 8.43 -7.19 10.33
N HIS A 19 7.32 -7.83 10.71
CA HIS A 19 7.14 -9.26 10.48
C HIS A 19 7.20 -9.64 8.99
N LYS A 20 6.62 -8.83 8.09
CA LYS A 20 6.71 -9.04 6.64
C LYS A 20 8.16 -8.96 6.16
N VAL A 21 8.92 -7.98 6.67
CA VAL A 21 10.35 -7.82 6.34
C VAL A 21 11.17 -8.99 6.89
N LYS A 22 10.94 -9.38 8.14
CA LYS A 22 11.66 -10.46 8.82
C LYS A 22 11.50 -11.79 8.10
N GLU A 23 10.29 -12.14 7.68
CA GLU A 23 10.03 -13.35 6.87
C GLU A 23 10.91 -13.37 5.61
N VAL A 24 11.00 -12.24 4.89
CA VAL A 24 11.82 -12.15 3.68
C VAL A 24 13.31 -12.20 3.99
N ALA A 25 13.74 -11.56 5.08
CA ALA A 25 15.12 -11.60 5.53
C ALA A 25 15.56 -13.03 5.90
N GLU A 26 14.68 -13.81 6.54
CA GLU A 26 14.92 -15.22 6.86
C GLU A 26 15.05 -16.08 5.60
N ILE A 27 14.21 -15.84 4.57
CA ILE A 27 14.33 -16.51 3.26
C ILE A 27 15.68 -16.17 2.61
N LEU A 28 16.09 -14.89 2.63
CA LEU A 28 17.41 -14.48 2.12
C LEU A 28 18.55 -15.15 2.87
N ALA A 29 18.48 -15.20 4.21
CA ALA A 29 19.50 -15.82 5.03
C ALA A 29 19.61 -17.34 4.80
N ALA A 30 18.51 -18.00 4.45
CA ALA A 30 18.46 -19.42 4.12
C ALA A 30 18.87 -19.74 2.66
N SER A 31 18.94 -18.74 1.79
CA SER A 31 19.26 -18.94 0.37
C SER A 31 20.76 -19.18 0.15
N ASN A 32 21.10 -20.00 -0.85
CA ASN A 32 22.49 -20.26 -1.24
C ASN A 32 23.06 -19.05 -1.99
N GLY A 33 23.57 -18.06 -1.26
CA GLY A 33 24.26 -16.91 -1.83
C GLY A 33 24.60 -15.86 -0.78
N SER A 34 25.34 -14.84 -1.18
CA SER A 34 25.68 -13.72 -0.30
C SER A 34 25.59 -12.41 -1.06
N PHE A 35 25.31 -11.32 -0.34
CA PHE A 35 25.53 -9.99 -0.88
C PHE A 35 27.03 -9.78 -0.99
N SER A 36 27.55 -9.80 -2.22
CA SER A 36 28.99 -9.65 -2.46
C SER A 36 29.27 -8.65 -3.56
N PHE A 37 30.39 -7.96 -3.41
CA PHE A 37 30.98 -7.12 -4.43
C PHE A 37 32.35 -7.71 -4.76
N SER A 38 32.61 -7.95 -6.05
CA SER A 38 33.91 -8.41 -6.54
C SER A 38 34.42 -7.50 -7.64
N TYR A 39 35.74 -7.36 -7.70
CA TYR A 39 36.44 -6.69 -8.79
C TYR A 39 37.56 -7.59 -9.33
N SER A 40 37.81 -7.52 -10.64
CA SER A 40 38.92 -8.21 -11.26
C SER A 40 39.64 -7.31 -12.25
N PHE A 41 40.97 -7.35 -12.18
CA PHE A 41 41.85 -6.66 -13.10
C PHE A 41 42.69 -7.71 -13.84
N LYS A 42 42.66 -7.68 -15.17
CA LYS A 42 43.55 -8.49 -16.00
C LYS A 42 44.38 -7.54 -16.84
N LYS A 43 45.68 -7.79 -16.92
CA LYS A 43 46.59 -7.09 -17.85
C LYS A 43 45.95 -7.22 -19.24
N ASP A 44 45.65 -6.09 -19.88
CA ASP A 44 44.95 -5.97 -21.18
C ASP A 44 43.41 -6.10 -21.19
N LYS A 45 42.74 -6.04 -20.03
CA LYS A 45 41.26 -5.89 -19.96
C LYS A 45 40.86 -4.71 -19.09
N ALA A 46 39.72 -4.12 -19.40
CA ALA A 46 39.07 -3.13 -18.54
C ALA A 46 38.81 -3.72 -17.15
N LEU A 47 38.85 -2.88 -16.12
CA LEU A 47 38.45 -3.24 -14.76
C LEU A 47 37.00 -3.74 -14.79
N GLN A 48 36.77 -4.97 -14.32
CA GLN A 48 35.44 -5.56 -14.23
C GLN A 48 35.02 -5.59 -12.77
N SER A 49 33.79 -5.18 -12.49
CA SER A 49 33.17 -5.29 -11.18
C SER A 49 31.80 -5.95 -11.30
N LYS A 50 31.38 -6.63 -10.24
CA LYS A 50 30.08 -7.30 -10.19
C LYS A 50 29.51 -7.27 -8.78
N VAL A 51 28.22 -6.96 -8.67
CA VAL A 51 27.42 -7.25 -7.48
C VAL A 51 26.70 -8.57 -7.65
N GLU A 52 26.76 -9.42 -6.64
CA GLU A 52 25.93 -10.62 -6.53
C GLU A 52 24.99 -10.48 -5.34
N THR A 53 23.75 -10.92 -5.54
CA THR A 53 22.72 -11.01 -4.51
C THR A 53 22.29 -12.47 -4.39
N PRO A 54 21.86 -12.94 -3.20
CA PRO A 54 21.54 -14.35 -3.00
C PRO A 54 20.41 -14.87 -3.91
N ASP A 55 19.36 -14.07 -4.07
CA ASP A 55 18.23 -14.31 -4.98
C ASP A 55 17.66 -12.95 -5.43
N ASP A 56 17.55 -12.70 -6.73
CA ASP A 56 17.13 -11.39 -7.26
C ASP A 56 15.68 -11.05 -6.84
N GLU A 57 14.73 -11.98 -6.97
CA GLU A 57 13.32 -11.74 -6.65
C GLU A 57 13.11 -11.45 -5.15
N THR A 58 13.72 -12.26 -4.28
CA THR A 58 13.65 -12.09 -2.82
C THR A 58 14.42 -10.85 -2.38
N THR A 59 15.55 -10.52 -3.01
CA THR A 59 16.29 -9.28 -2.73
C THR A 59 15.46 -8.05 -3.07
N ILE A 60 14.80 -8.05 -4.24
CA ILE A 60 13.89 -6.98 -4.62
C ILE A 60 12.75 -6.87 -3.60
N ARG A 61 12.11 -8.00 -3.25
CA ARG A 61 11.04 -8.03 -2.23
C ARG A 61 11.51 -7.41 -0.91
N PHE A 62 12.71 -7.78 -0.45
CA PHE A 62 13.29 -7.26 0.78
C PHE A 62 13.47 -5.74 0.72
N VAL A 63 14.13 -5.23 -0.33
CA VAL A 63 14.38 -3.79 -0.52
C VAL A 63 13.07 -3.00 -0.62
N VAL A 64 12.07 -3.53 -1.34
CA VAL A 64 10.74 -2.90 -1.43
C VAL A 64 10.08 -2.76 -0.06
N LEU A 65 10.14 -3.79 0.77
CA LEU A 65 9.58 -3.74 2.12
C LEU A 65 10.40 -2.82 3.04
N MET A 66 11.73 -2.85 2.94
CA MET A 66 12.61 -2.00 3.74
C MET A 66 12.39 -0.51 3.50
N ARG A 67 11.94 -0.11 2.29
CA ARG A 67 11.68 1.30 1.95
C ARG A 67 10.80 2.03 2.96
N ARG A 68 9.79 1.39 3.55
CA ARG A 68 8.90 2.06 4.54
C ARG A 68 9.65 2.53 5.78
N PHE A 69 10.73 1.86 6.14
CA PHE A 69 11.59 2.27 7.25
C PHE A 69 12.59 3.37 6.87
N LEU A 70 12.89 3.55 5.58
CA LEU A 70 13.90 4.49 5.07
C LEU A 70 13.33 5.77 4.47
N TYR A 71 12.09 5.74 3.98
CA TYR A 71 11.49 6.88 3.30
C TYR A 71 10.96 7.90 4.32
N PRO A 72 11.47 9.16 4.35
CA PRO A 72 11.04 10.17 5.34
C PRO A 72 9.54 10.51 5.29
N GLY A 73 8.90 10.33 4.12
CA GLY A 73 7.45 10.50 3.97
C GLY A 73 6.62 9.35 4.57
N SER A 74 7.24 8.22 4.93
CA SER A 74 6.54 7.12 5.58
C SER A 74 6.29 7.39 7.06
N VAL A 75 5.12 6.99 7.56
CA VAL A 75 4.84 6.96 9.00
C VAL A 75 5.73 5.97 9.76
N LEU A 76 6.31 4.99 9.05
CA LEU A 76 7.21 3.98 9.63
C LEU A 76 8.68 4.35 9.52
N TYR A 77 9.02 5.58 9.10
CA TYR A 77 10.40 6.02 9.00
C TYR A 77 11.12 5.84 10.34
N TYR A 78 12.26 5.14 10.35
CA TYR A 78 12.89 4.67 11.58
C TYR A 78 13.24 5.82 12.55
N LYS A 79 13.72 6.98 12.05
CA LYS A 79 14.03 8.15 12.88
C LYS A 79 12.78 8.71 13.54
N ARG A 80 11.65 8.74 12.80
CA ARG A 80 10.34 9.19 13.31
C ARG A 80 9.85 8.25 14.40
N ILE A 81 9.91 6.94 14.15
CA ILE A 81 9.55 5.91 15.13
C ILE A 81 10.42 6.04 16.38
N TRP A 82 11.74 6.14 16.24
CA TRP A 82 12.65 6.26 17.37
C TRP A 82 12.36 7.49 18.22
N ASN A 83 12.12 8.64 17.58
CA ASN A 83 11.75 9.86 18.30
C ASN A 83 10.41 9.73 19.02
N ALA A 84 9.39 9.15 18.38
CA ALA A 84 8.09 8.92 19.00
C ALA A 84 8.20 7.99 20.23
N LEU A 85 9.01 6.92 20.15
CA LEU A 85 9.23 6.04 21.30
C LEU A 85 9.91 6.78 22.46
N LYS A 86 10.94 7.58 22.19
CA LYS A 86 11.62 8.39 23.22
C LYS A 86 10.72 9.43 23.85
N GLU A 87 9.84 10.04 23.06
CA GLU A 87 8.91 11.07 23.53
C GLU A 87 7.82 10.47 24.42
N HIS A 88 7.18 9.39 23.97
CA HIS A 88 6.02 8.83 24.65
C HIS A 88 6.34 7.76 25.70
N PHE A 89 7.50 7.10 25.59
CA PHE A 89 7.89 5.98 26.46
C PHE A 89 9.32 6.06 27.03
N PRO A 90 9.83 7.23 27.45
CA PRO A 90 11.23 7.38 27.87
C PRO A 90 11.63 6.46 29.03
N ALA A 91 10.73 6.20 29.96
CA ALA A 91 11.01 5.37 31.14
C ALA A 91 10.97 3.86 30.85
N ALA A 92 10.33 3.45 29.75
CA ALA A 92 10.17 2.06 29.37
C ALA A 92 11.27 1.56 28.41
N ILE A 93 12.11 2.44 27.87
CA ILE A 93 13.19 2.08 26.95
C ILE A 93 14.41 1.59 27.75
N PRO A 94 14.86 0.33 27.59
CA PRO A 94 16.06 -0.14 28.26
C PRO A 94 17.32 0.55 27.73
N ALA A 95 18.21 0.99 28.64
CA ALA A 95 19.45 1.68 28.28
C ALA A 95 20.36 0.85 27.35
N GLU A 96 20.42 -0.47 27.55
CA GLU A 96 21.17 -1.40 26.69
C GLU A 96 20.64 -1.39 25.25
N HIS A 97 19.32 -1.49 25.08
CA HIS A 97 18.70 -1.48 23.75
C HIS A 97 18.88 -0.12 23.07
N ALA A 98 18.76 0.99 23.82
CA ALA A 98 19.02 2.32 23.29
C ALA A 98 20.48 2.47 22.82
N SER A 99 21.45 2.02 23.62
CA SER A 99 22.87 2.06 23.24
C SER A 99 23.16 1.19 22.01
N GLN A 100 22.58 0.00 21.93
CA GLN A 100 22.73 -0.90 20.79
C GLN A 100 22.11 -0.31 19.52
N LEU A 101 20.95 0.34 19.63
CA LEU A 101 20.30 1.02 18.52
C LEU A 101 21.19 2.13 17.95
N GLU A 102 21.74 2.99 18.82
CA GLU A 102 22.64 4.07 18.40
C GLU A 102 23.92 3.52 17.73
N GLN A 103 24.45 2.40 18.21
CA GLN A 103 25.57 1.71 17.55
C GLN A 103 25.19 1.23 16.14
N PHE A 104 24.01 0.64 15.95
CA PHE A 104 23.55 0.22 14.62
C PHE A 104 23.24 1.39 13.70
N ILE A 105 22.75 2.52 14.23
CA ILE A 105 22.58 3.76 13.47
C ILE A 105 23.95 4.31 13.02
N ASP A 106 24.97 4.28 13.86
CA ASP A 106 26.33 4.69 13.49
C ASP A 106 26.90 3.80 12.37
N VAL A 107 26.75 2.47 12.47
CA VAL A 107 27.14 1.52 11.42
C VAL A 107 26.38 1.80 10.11
N LEU A 108 25.07 2.01 10.18
CA LEU A 108 24.22 2.35 9.03
C LEU A 108 24.72 3.62 8.33
N ASN A 109 25.05 4.66 9.09
CA ASN A 109 25.50 5.95 8.54
C ASN A 109 26.89 5.88 7.91
N LYS A 110 27.79 5.06 8.47
CA LYS A 110 29.16 4.87 7.96
C LYS A 110 29.19 4.07 6.66
N GLY A 111 28.36 3.03 6.55
CA GLY A 111 28.39 2.10 5.43
C GLY A 111 29.70 1.27 5.37
N PRO A 112 29.79 0.27 4.48
CA PRO A 112 31.01 -0.50 4.25
C PRO A 112 32.09 0.29 3.50
N PHE A 113 31.74 1.36 2.79
CA PHE A 113 32.68 2.16 1.99
C PHE A 113 32.56 3.67 2.25
N SER A 114 33.68 4.37 2.11
CA SER A 114 33.70 5.84 2.06
C SER A 114 33.77 6.32 0.62
N PHE A 115 32.81 7.15 0.21
CA PHE A 115 32.74 7.69 -1.14
C PHE A 115 33.12 9.17 -1.16
N ILE A 116 33.90 9.57 -2.16
CA ILE A 116 34.17 10.97 -2.47
C ILE A 116 33.82 11.18 -3.93
N VAL A 117 32.82 12.03 -4.20
CA VAL A 117 32.36 12.36 -5.55
C VAL A 117 32.53 13.85 -5.73
N ASN A 118 33.29 14.27 -6.74
CA ASN A 118 33.61 15.68 -6.97
C ASN A 118 34.15 16.40 -5.74
N GLN A 119 35.07 15.76 -5.01
CA GLN A 119 35.67 16.25 -3.75
C GLN A 119 34.70 16.41 -2.58
N GLN A 120 33.45 15.97 -2.72
CA GLN A 120 32.47 15.97 -1.64
C GLN A 120 32.31 14.56 -1.08
N PRO A 121 32.39 14.37 0.25
CA PRO A 121 32.10 13.08 0.86
C PRO A 121 30.62 12.74 0.64
N VAL A 122 30.36 11.51 0.23
CA VAL A 122 29.02 10.98 0.00
C VAL A 122 28.79 9.88 1.03
N THR A 123 27.73 10.03 1.83
CA THR A 123 27.37 9.05 2.88
C THR A 123 26.61 7.87 2.29
N ALA A 124 26.55 6.76 3.04
CA ALA A 124 25.74 5.59 2.70
C ALA A 124 24.25 5.95 2.52
N GLU A 125 23.71 6.81 3.40
CA GLU A 125 22.35 7.35 3.30
C GLU A 125 22.16 8.15 2.00
N ASN A 126 23.14 8.97 1.62
CA ASN A 126 23.08 9.73 0.37
C ASN A 126 23.07 8.81 -0.87
N ILE A 127 23.88 7.75 -0.86
CA ILE A 127 23.87 6.73 -1.93
C ILE A 127 22.53 6.01 -1.98
N TYR A 128 21.99 5.62 -0.82
CA TYR A 128 20.68 5.00 -0.76
C TYR A 128 19.63 5.86 -1.45
N HIS A 129 19.54 7.15 -1.09
CA HIS A 129 18.58 8.07 -1.69
C HIS A 129 18.81 8.27 -3.19
N ARG A 130 20.06 8.39 -3.64
CA ARG A 130 20.35 8.53 -5.08
C ARG A 130 19.92 7.31 -5.89
N VAL A 131 20.17 6.10 -5.39
CA VAL A 131 19.71 4.87 -6.06
C VAL A 131 18.19 4.72 -5.97
N ALA A 132 17.61 4.99 -4.79
CA ALA A 132 16.18 4.85 -4.54
C ALA A 132 15.34 5.80 -5.41
N ASP A 133 15.72 7.08 -5.45
CA ASP A 133 14.92 8.17 -6.03
C ASP A 133 15.36 8.54 -7.47
N GLY A 134 16.53 8.05 -7.90
CA GLY A 134 17.05 8.22 -9.26
C GLY A 134 16.78 7.05 -10.21
N ASP A 135 16.47 5.85 -9.71
CA ASP A 135 16.19 4.68 -10.56
C ASP A 135 15.21 3.68 -9.92
N TYR A 136 15.56 3.16 -8.74
CA TYR A 136 14.98 1.91 -8.24
C TYR A 136 13.48 2.00 -7.95
N PHE A 137 13.05 3.11 -7.33
CA PHE A 137 11.66 3.31 -6.93
C PHE A 137 10.92 4.42 -7.70
N GLY A 138 11.61 5.03 -8.66
CA GLY A 138 11.13 6.16 -9.43
C GLY A 138 12.30 7.03 -9.87
N ARG A 139 12.04 7.94 -10.81
CA ARG A 139 12.97 8.99 -11.26
C ARG A 139 12.42 10.34 -10.82
N ASN A 140 12.38 10.52 -9.50
CA ASN A 140 11.75 11.69 -8.88
C ASN A 140 12.77 12.78 -8.54
N ASP A 141 14.06 12.48 -8.66
CA ASP A 141 15.18 13.37 -8.37
C ASP A 141 16.13 13.41 -9.57
N GLU A 142 16.16 14.55 -10.27
CA GLU A 142 17.00 14.75 -11.46
C GLU A 142 18.50 14.70 -11.12
N GLU A 143 18.91 15.20 -9.95
CA GLU A 143 20.31 15.14 -9.51
C GLU A 143 20.74 13.69 -9.26
N ALA A 144 19.85 12.88 -8.68
CA ALA A 144 20.07 11.45 -8.49
C ALA A 144 20.20 10.71 -9.84
N VAL A 145 19.34 11.02 -10.82
CA VAL A 145 19.43 10.46 -12.18
C VAL A 145 20.76 10.82 -12.84
N VAL A 146 21.15 12.11 -12.81
CA VAL A 146 22.42 12.59 -13.37
C VAL A 146 23.61 11.91 -12.70
N PHE A 147 23.57 11.76 -11.37
CA PHE A 147 24.60 11.04 -10.63
C PHE A 147 24.74 9.59 -11.09
N LEU A 148 23.64 8.84 -11.15
CA LEU A 148 23.68 7.44 -11.57
C LEU A 148 24.16 7.30 -13.02
N HIS A 149 23.70 8.20 -13.90
CA HIS A 149 24.15 8.23 -15.30
C HIS A 149 25.66 8.53 -15.41
N SER A 150 26.21 9.38 -14.55
CA SER A 150 27.66 9.67 -14.53
C SER A 150 28.51 8.45 -14.15
N LEU A 151 27.93 7.47 -13.46
CA LEU A 151 28.60 6.23 -13.07
C LEU A 151 28.38 5.09 -14.07
N SER A 152 27.39 5.22 -14.97
CA SER A 152 26.98 4.18 -15.91
C SER A 152 28.15 3.64 -16.73
N GLY A 153 28.34 2.33 -16.72
CA GLY A 153 29.43 1.66 -17.43
C GLY A 153 30.79 1.76 -16.74
N THR A 154 30.87 2.34 -15.55
CA THR A 154 32.08 2.36 -14.71
C THR A 154 31.97 1.36 -13.57
N PRO A 155 33.10 0.92 -12.98
CA PRO A 155 33.08 0.03 -11.82
C PRO A 155 32.37 0.60 -10.59
N ALA A 156 32.26 1.93 -10.50
CA ALA A 156 31.58 2.61 -9.41
C ALA A 156 30.05 2.37 -9.41
N GLU A 157 29.44 2.08 -10.57
CA GLU A 157 28.02 1.72 -10.68
C GLU A 157 27.68 0.51 -9.81
N GLN A 158 28.50 -0.54 -9.91
CA GLN A 158 28.34 -1.77 -9.13
C GLN A 158 28.62 -1.52 -7.64
N LEU A 159 29.61 -0.68 -7.31
CA LEU A 159 29.90 -0.35 -5.92
C LEU A 159 28.74 0.40 -5.25
N VAL A 160 28.14 1.35 -5.96
CA VAL A 160 26.94 2.10 -5.52
C VAL A 160 25.74 1.17 -5.32
N LEU A 161 25.54 0.20 -6.22
CA LEU A 161 24.47 -0.79 -6.07
C LEU A 161 24.70 -1.72 -4.86
N TYR A 162 25.95 -2.13 -4.60
CA TYR A 162 26.28 -2.91 -3.41
C TYR A 162 26.05 -2.11 -2.12
N GLU A 163 26.44 -0.84 -2.11
CA GLU A 163 26.21 0.07 -0.97
C GLU A 163 24.70 0.20 -0.70
N PHE A 164 23.89 0.37 -1.76
CA PHE A 164 22.43 0.41 -1.64
C PHE A 164 21.86 -0.85 -0.97
N TYR A 165 22.28 -2.04 -1.37
CA TYR A 165 21.82 -3.28 -0.72
C TYR A 165 22.33 -3.41 0.71
N SER A 166 23.60 -3.09 0.96
CA SER A 166 24.22 -3.13 2.28
C SER A 166 23.52 -2.19 3.27
N TYR A 167 23.09 -1.01 2.81
CA TYR A 167 22.34 -0.05 3.61
C TYR A 167 20.98 -0.61 4.07
N ASN A 168 20.27 -1.33 3.19
CA ASN A 168 19.02 -2.00 3.57
C ASN A 168 19.26 -3.10 4.62
N LEU A 169 20.34 -3.87 4.51
CA LEU A 169 20.70 -4.89 5.51
C LEU A 169 21.08 -4.27 6.86
N ALA A 170 21.89 -3.22 6.85
CA ALA A 170 22.27 -2.50 8.07
C ALA A 170 21.03 -1.91 8.77
N LEU A 171 20.07 -1.37 8.02
CA LEU A 171 18.83 -0.86 8.60
C LEU A 171 17.96 -1.99 9.17
N PHE A 172 17.97 -3.19 8.60
CA PHE A 172 17.21 -4.28 9.18
C PHE A 172 17.62 -4.59 10.63
N ASN A 173 18.89 -4.39 10.98
CA ASN A 173 19.36 -4.46 12.38
C ASN A 173 18.78 -3.33 13.24
N VAL A 174 18.75 -2.09 12.73
CA VAL A 174 18.09 -0.94 13.39
C VAL A 174 16.61 -1.24 13.62
N ALA A 175 15.91 -1.74 12.61
CA ALA A 175 14.49 -2.08 12.69
C ALA A 175 14.22 -3.23 13.69
N SER A 176 15.14 -4.20 13.78
CA SER A 176 15.03 -5.31 14.74
C SER A 176 15.17 -4.84 16.18
N ILE A 177 16.13 -3.96 16.48
CA ILE A 177 16.25 -3.39 17.84
C ILE A 177 15.06 -2.49 18.18
N LEU A 178 14.55 -1.71 17.23
CA LEU A 178 13.32 -0.94 17.43
C LEU A 178 12.13 -1.85 17.75
N PHE A 179 12.01 -3.00 17.07
CA PHE A 179 10.97 -3.99 17.36
C PHE A 179 11.12 -4.55 18.79
N ASP A 180 12.34 -4.89 19.22
CA ASP A 180 12.58 -5.38 20.58
C ASP A 180 12.24 -4.33 21.66
N ILE A 181 12.60 -3.07 21.42
CA ILE A 181 12.21 -1.94 22.29
C ILE A 181 10.69 -1.85 22.39
N MET A 182 9.96 -1.97 21.28
CA MET A 182 8.49 -1.94 21.29
C MET A 182 7.88 -3.07 22.11
N LEU A 183 8.45 -4.29 22.05
CA LEU A 183 7.99 -5.42 22.87
C LEU A 183 8.18 -5.17 24.37
N VAL A 184 9.23 -4.46 24.76
CA VAL A 184 9.44 -4.05 26.17
C VAL A 184 8.43 -2.97 26.56
N ILE A 185 8.25 -1.95 25.71
CA ILE A 185 7.30 -0.86 25.95
C ILE A 185 5.89 -1.40 26.16
N GLU A 186 5.41 -2.32 25.33
CA GLU A 186 4.06 -2.92 25.45
C GLU A 186 3.82 -3.66 26.78
N ARG A 187 4.89 -4.07 27.48
CA ARG A 187 4.82 -4.72 28.80
C ARG A 187 4.96 -3.73 29.96
N SER A 188 5.19 -2.44 29.67
CA SER A 188 5.41 -1.41 30.68
C SER A 188 4.08 -0.83 31.18
N GLU A 189 4.10 -0.38 32.44
CA GLU A 189 2.97 0.34 33.03
C GLU A 189 2.66 1.63 32.26
N GLN A 190 3.67 2.29 31.70
CA GLN A 190 3.50 3.51 30.89
C GLN A 190 2.63 3.26 29.66
N TYR A 191 2.81 2.12 28.99
CA TYR A 191 1.96 1.74 27.86
C TYR A 191 0.53 1.42 28.30
N SER A 192 0.37 0.62 29.37
CA SER A 192 -0.95 0.28 29.91
C SER A 192 -1.72 1.52 30.39
N ASN A 193 -1.05 2.50 30.98
CA ASN A 193 -1.67 3.74 31.44
C ASN A 193 -2.06 4.67 30.27
N LEU A 194 -1.27 4.70 29.20
CA LEU A 194 -1.53 5.53 28.03
C LEU A 194 -2.62 4.97 27.12
N PHE A 195 -2.73 3.64 27.06
CA PHE A 195 -3.67 2.93 26.20
C PHE A 195 -4.54 1.96 26.99
N GLN A 196 -5.04 2.37 28.17
CA GLN A 196 -6.13 1.65 28.82
C GLN A 196 -7.16 1.39 27.72
N GLU A 197 -7.32 0.13 27.32
CA GLU A 197 -8.22 -0.20 26.22
C GLU A 197 -9.56 0.34 26.65
N GLU A 198 -10.02 1.41 25.99
CA GLU A 198 -11.44 1.72 25.93
C GLU A 198 -12.05 0.54 25.17
N ASN A 199 -12.20 -0.58 25.88
CA ASN A 199 -13.11 -1.64 25.53
C ASN A 199 -14.45 -0.94 25.53
N SER A 200 -14.83 -0.41 24.36
CA SER A 200 -16.15 0.10 24.11
C SER A 200 -17.09 -1.01 24.55
N THR A 201 -17.78 -0.77 25.67
CA THR A 201 -18.78 -1.71 26.19
C THR A 201 -19.96 -1.86 25.23
N ASP A 202 -20.05 -0.93 24.28
CA ASP A 202 -20.99 -0.98 23.18
C ASP A 202 -20.42 -1.89 22.08
N THR A 203 -21.04 -3.06 21.93
CA THR A 203 -20.66 -4.10 20.97
C THR A 203 -21.66 -4.22 19.83
N ARG A 204 -22.26 -3.11 19.36
CA ARG A 204 -23.22 -3.17 18.25
C ARG A 204 -22.52 -3.12 16.89
N CYS A 205 -22.70 -4.16 16.08
CA CYS A 205 -22.15 -4.23 14.72
C CYS A 205 -22.83 -3.21 13.79
N ILE A 206 -22.06 -2.38 13.09
CA ILE A 206 -22.61 -1.37 12.16
C ILE A 206 -23.28 -1.98 10.91
N TYR A 207 -23.06 -3.27 10.62
CA TYR A 207 -23.60 -3.93 9.43
C TYR A 207 -24.82 -4.81 9.72
N CYS A 208 -24.77 -5.67 10.74
CA CYS A 208 -25.91 -6.53 11.08
C CYS A 208 -26.75 -6.02 12.25
N LEU A 209 -26.34 -4.92 12.89
CA LEU A 209 -26.97 -4.31 14.07
C LEU A 209 -27.07 -5.21 15.31
N ASN A 210 -26.60 -6.45 15.23
CA ASN A 210 -26.50 -7.36 16.36
C ASN A 210 -25.41 -6.90 17.30
N ASP A 211 -25.69 -7.02 18.59
CA ASP A 211 -24.77 -6.86 19.70
C ASP A 211 -24.18 -8.20 20.19
N ASN A 212 -24.80 -9.30 19.77
CA ASN A 212 -24.38 -10.66 20.05
C ASN A 212 -23.30 -11.11 19.06
N GLY A 213 -22.18 -11.59 19.59
CA GLY A 213 -21.09 -12.16 18.80
C GLY A 213 -19.72 -11.83 19.37
N THR A 214 -18.67 -12.25 18.67
CA THR A 214 -17.30 -11.84 18.96
C THR A 214 -16.94 -10.61 18.14
N PHE A 215 -16.21 -9.68 18.75
CA PHE A 215 -15.79 -8.41 18.15
C PHE A 215 -14.29 -8.22 18.33
N THR A 216 -13.53 -9.24 17.93
CA THR A 216 -12.10 -9.33 18.22
C THR A 216 -11.24 -8.83 17.06
N SER A 217 -11.80 -8.83 15.85
CA SER A 217 -11.15 -8.33 14.64
C SER A 217 -11.23 -6.82 14.49
N GLU A 218 -10.21 -6.25 13.86
CA GLU A 218 -10.28 -4.89 13.30
C GLU A 218 -10.85 -4.94 11.89
N GLU A 219 -11.58 -3.89 11.51
CA GLU A 219 -12.13 -3.76 10.16
C GLU A 219 -11.34 -2.72 9.37
N HIS A 220 -10.81 -3.12 8.22
CA HIS A 220 -10.21 -2.20 7.26
C HIS A 220 -11.30 -1.67 6.33
N ILE A 221 -11.67 -0.39 6.47
CA ILE A 221 -12.77 0.22 5.71
C ILE A 221 -12.52 0.04 4.21
N VAL A 222 -11.36 0.52 3.74
CA VAL A 222 -10.79 0.14 2.43
C VAL A 222 -9.88 -1.08 2.62
N PRO A 223 -9.97 -2.13 1.79
CA PRO A 223 -9.15 -3.33 1.95
C PRO A 223 -7.64 -3.02 2.07
N GLU A 224 -6.94 -3.66 3.03
CA GLU A 224 -5.47 -3.53 3.15
C GLU A 224 -4.76 -3.91 1.86
N SER A 225 -5.32 -4.86 1.12
CA SER A 225 -4.82 -5.32 -0.19
C SER A 225 -4.95 -4.28 -1.31
N LEU A 226 -5.59 -3.13 -1.08
CA LEU A 226 -5.55 -1.94 -1.95
C LEU A 226 -4.54 -0.90 -1.46
N GLY A 227 -3.73 -1.23 -0.45
CA GLY A 227 -2.71 -0.33 0.09
C GLY A 227 -3.18 0.55 1.25
N ASN A 228 -4.43 0.38 1.72
CA ASN A 228 -4.92 1.12 2.89
C ASN A 228 -4.38 0.54 4.20
N SER A 229 -3.55 1.29 4.92
CA SER A 229 -3.14 0.95 6.29
C SER A 229 -3.79 1.82 7.36
N ASP A 230 -4.54 2.86 6.97
CA ASP A 230 -4.79 4.02 7.83
C ASP A 230 -6.26 4.18 8.20
N THR A 231 -7.19 3.75 7.35
CA THR A 231 -8.63 3.78 7.64
C THR A 231 -9.08 2.43 8.20
N VAL A 232 -8.95 2.29 9.51
CA VAL A 232 -9.27 1.07 10.28
C VAL A 232 -10.28 1.43 11.37
N LEU A 233 -11.40 0.72 11.42
CA LEU A 233 -12.31 0.79 12.56
C LEU A 233 -11.76 -0.06 13.71
N PRO A 234 -11.79 0.47 14.95
CA PRO A 234 -11.34 -0.28 16.10
C PRO A 234 -12.23 -1.50 16.35
N LYS A 235 -11.71 -2.44 17.14
CA LYS A 235 -12.47 -3.60 17.63
C LYS A 235 -13.77 -3.14 18.29
N GLY A 236 -14.82 -3.95 18.17
CA GLY A 236 -16.16 -3.60 18.65
C GLY A 236 -17.09 -2.98 17.60
N PHE A 237 -16.58 -2.40 16.50
CA PHE A 237 -17.46 -1.78 15.49
C PHE A 237 -18.13 -2.79 14.55
N VAL A 238 -17.47 -3.90 14.28
CA VAL A 238 -17.90 -4.92 13.34
C VAL A 238 -17.73 -6.28 14.00
N CYS A 239 -18.77 -7.12 13.97
CA CYS A 239 -18.67 -8.47 14.49
C CYS A 239 -17.80 -9.34 13.58
N ASP A 240 -17.17 -10.35 14.16
CA ASP A 240 -16.23 -11.22 13.45
C ASP A 240 -16.92 -12.01 12.32
N ILE A 241 -18.23 -12.30 12.44
CA ILE A 241 -19.01 -12.97 11.39
C ILE A 241 -19.12 -12.06 10.16
N CYS A 242 -19.57 -10.82 10.32
CA CYS A 242 -19.68 -9.88 9.20
C CYS A 242 -18.30 -9.66 8.56
N ASN A 243 -17.29 -9.33 9.36
CA ASN A 243 -15.94 -9.02 8.88
C ASN A 243 -15.34 -10.20 8.10
N ASN A 244 -15.30 -11.40 8.70
CA ASN A 244 -14.54 -12.51 8.14
C ASN A 244 -15.31 -13.32 7.08
N GLU A 245 -16.64 -13.25 7.03
CA GLU A 245 -17.43 -14.03 6.06
C GLU A 245 -17.93 -13.16 4.90
N VAL A 246 -18.75 -12.16 5.18
CA VAL A 246 -19.43 -11.39 4.12
C VAL A 246 -18.51 -10.30 3.57
N LEU A 247 -17.95 -9.46 4.43
CA LEU A 247 -17.19 -8.28 4.00
C LEU A 247 -15.85 -8.68 3.37
N SER A 248 -15.19 -9.71 3.89
CA SER A 248 -13.97 -10.27 3.29
C SER A 248 -14.22 -10.79 1.85
N GLY A 249 -15.40 -11.36 1.59
CA GLY A 249 -15.84 -11.77 0.26
C GLY A 249 -16.04 -10.58 -0.68
N LEU A 250 -16.66 -9.51 -0.20
CA LEU A 250 -16.84 -8.26 -0.98
C LEU A 250 -15.50 -7.59 -1.29
N ASP A 251 -14.58 -7.53 -0.33
CA ASP A 251 -13.22 -7.04 -0.54
C ASP A 251 -12.52 -7.85 -1.63
N THR A 252 -12.71 -9.17 -1.64
CA THR A 252 -12.14 -10.07 -2.66
C THR A 252 -12.71 -9.80 -4.05
N GLU A 253 -14.02 -9.62 -4.18
CA GLU A 253 -14.64 -9.30 -5.47
C GLU A 253 -14.17 -7.92 -5.99
N LEU A 254 -14.03 -6.91 -5.12
CA LEU A 254 -13.47 -5.61 -5.50
C LEU A 254 -12.00 -5.73 -5.96
N LEU A 255 -11.18 -6.50 -5.26
CA LEU A 255 -9.78 -6.74 -5.60
C LEU A 255 -9.58 -7.50 -6.91
N ASN A 256 -10.57 -8.31 -7.30
CA ASN A 256 -10.59 -9.11 -8.52
C ASN A 256 -11.32 -8.41 -9.67
N PHE A 257 -11.90 -7.24 -9.44
CA PHE A 257 -12.45 -6.43 -10.52
C PHE A 257 -11.32 -6.02 -11.47
N ASP A 258 -11.40 -6.42 -12.74
CA ASP A 258 -10.27 -6.37 -13.67
C ASP A 258 -9.57 -4.99 -13.77
N PRO A 259 -10.29 -3.84 -13.85
CA PRO A 259 -9.65 -2.52 -13.81
C PRO A 259 -8.87 -2.27 -12.51
N ILE A 260 -9.42 -2.66 -11.36
CA ILE A 260 -8.74 -2.51 -10.06
C ILE A 260 -7.54 -3.45 -9.97
N ALA A 261 -7.68 -4.72 -10.39
CA ALA A 261 -6.56 -5.67 -10.42
C ALA A 261 -5.40 -5.16 -11.29
N PHE A 262 -5.72 -4.53 -12.43
CA PHE A 262 -4.74 -3.86 -13.29
C PHE A 262 -4.06 -2.70 -12.54
N LEU A 263 -4.84 -1.70 -12.09
CA LEU A 263 -4.30 -0.49 -11.46
C LEU A 263 -3.52 -0.79 -10.18
N LYS A 264 -3.98 -1.78 -9.40
CA LYS A 264 -3.28 -2.31 -8.23
C LYS A 264 -1.89 -2.80 -8.57
N THR A 265 -1.74 -3.51 -9.70
CA THR A 265 -0.42 -4.01 -10.12
C THR A 265 0.51 -2.91 -10.58
N VAL A 266 -0.04 -1.84 -11.16
CA VAL A 266 0.70 -0.65 -11.56
C VAL A 266 1.20 0.11 -10.32
N PHE A 267 0.31 0.43 -9.38
CA PHE A 267 0.61 1.39 -8.33
C PHE A 267 1.08 0.78 -7.01
N MET A 268 0.65 -0.44 -6.65
CA MET A 268 1.08 -0.99 -5.37
C MET A 268 2.57 -1.36 -5.40
N PRO A 269 3.30 -1.06 -4.32
CA PRO A 269 4.69 -1.50 -4.18
C PRO A 269 4.76 -3.01 -3.88
N HIS A 270 3.86 -3.51 -3.03
CA HIS A 270 3.79 -4.91 -2.63
C HIS A 270 2.36 -5.26 -2.16
N THR A 271 1.99 -6.54 -2.17
CA THR A 271 0.71 -7.06 -1.66
C THR A 271 0.66 -7.06 -0.13
N LYS A 272 -0.48 -7.47 0.45
CA LYS A 272 -0.63 -7.68 1.91
C LYS A 272 0.44 -8.62 2.46
N ASP A 273 0.77 -9.69 1.74
CA ASP A 273 1.83 -10.66 2.11
C ASP A 273 3.25 -10.17 1.75
N GLY A 274 3.38 -8.93 1.30
CA GLY A 274 4.66 -8.32 0.95
C GLY A 274 5.28 -8.86 -0.35
N LYS A 275 4.52 -9.54 -1.22
CA LYS A 275 4.98 -9.97 -2.55
C LYS A 275 4.82 -8.85 -3.58
N LEU A 276 5.55 -8.88 -4.69
CA LEU A 276 5.28 -7.94 -5.79
C LEU A 276 3.90 -8.24 -6.43
N PRO A 277 3.11 -7.21 -6.79
CA PRO A 277 1.80 -7.41 -7.38
C PRO A 277 1.84 -8.13 -8.74
N GLN A 278 0.79 -8.91 -8.99
CA GLN A 278 0.53 -9.56 -10.27
C GLN A 278 -0.97 -9.57 -10.54
N ALA A 279 -1.33 -9.44 -11.82
CA ALA A 279 -2.68 -9.66 -12.32
C ALA A 279 -2.65 -10.64 -13.50
N ILE A 280 -3.66 -11.51 -13.56
CA ILE A 280 -3.82 -12.52 -14.61
C ILE A 280 -5.17 -12.33 -15.27
N PHE A 281 -5.15 -12.18 -16.58
CA PHE A 281 -6.31 -12.05 -17.46
C PHE A 281 -6.29 -13.21 -18.46
N PRO A 282 -7.43 -13.59 -19.08
CA PRO A 282 -7.49 -14.67 -20.06
C PRO A 282 -6.48 -14.55 -21.20
N ASN A 283 -6.21 -13.33 -21.66
CA ASN A 283 -5.32 -13.06 -22.79
C ASN A 283 -4.00 -12.39 -22.42
N LEU A 284 -3.72 -12.18 -21.12
CA LEU A 284 -2.59 -11.36 -20.67
C LEU A 284 -2.21 -11.68 -19.21
N THR A 285 -0.92 -11.72 -18.91
CA THR A 285 -0.41 -11.64 -17.53
C THR A 285 0.41 -10.38 -17.36
N MET A 286 0.25 -9.70 -16.22
CA MET A 286 1.03 -8.54 -15.83
C MET A 286 1.69 -8.83 -14.48
N LYS A 287 3.02 -8.78 -14.40
CA LYS A 287 3.79 -8.97 -13.16
C LYS A 287 4.68 -7.77 -12.92
N LYS A 288 4.57 -7.14 -11.75
CA LYS A 288 5.59 -6.20 -11.27
C LYS A 288 6.82 -7.01 -10.86
N THR A 289 7.97 -6.67 -11.43
CA THR A 289 9.24 -7.38 -11.16
C THR A 289 10.24 -6.49 -10.43
N ARG A 290 10.11 -5.16 -10.55
CA ARG A 290 10.74 -4.14 -9.70
C ARG A 290 9.75 -2.98 -9.51
N PRO A 291 9.92 -2.06 -8.55
CA PRO A 291 8.97 -0.97 -8.30
C PRO A 291 8.56 -0.20 -9.56
N SER A 292 9.52 0.07 -10.44
CA SER A 292 9.38 0.83 -11.69
C SER A 292 9.32 -0.07 -12.93
N HIS A 293 9.20 -1.40 -12.78
CA HIS A 293 9.31 -2.34 -13.90
C HIS A 293 8.18 -3.37 -13.88
N ILE A 294 7.34 -3.31 -14.92
CA ILE A 294 6.19 -4.19 -15.11
C ILE A 294 6.40 -4.99 -16.39
N VAL A 295 6.29 -6.30 -16.29
CA VAL A 295 6.39 -7.21 -17.42
C VAL A 295 5.00 -7.67 -17.82
N PHE A 296 4.67 -7.46 -19.09
CA PHE A 296 3.47 -7.98 -19.71
C PHE A 296 3.79 -9.22 -20.55
N LYS A 297 3.01 -10.28 -20.38
CA LYS A 297 3.11 -11.52 -21.17
C LYS A 297 1.77 -11.83 -21.82
N SER A 298 1.73 -11.92 -23.14
CA SER A 298 0.53 -12.35 -23.88
C SER A 298 0.89 -13.41 -24.91
N PRO A 299 0.02 -14.41 -25.15
CA PRO A 299 0.20 -15.38 -26.23
C PRO A 299 0.07 -14.75 -27.63
N SER A 300 -0.50 -13.54 -27.75
CA SER A 300 -0.71 -12.86 -29.03
C SER A 300 -0.17 -11.44 -29.01
N LYS A 301 0.68 -11.11 -29.99
CA LYS A 301 1.19 -9.74 -30.19
C LYS A 301 0.07 -8.73 -30.50
N LYS A 302 -1.09 -9.19 -31.01
CA LYS A 302 -2.24 -8.31 -31.33
C LYS A 302 -2.85 -7.62 -30.11
N ASN A 303 -2.54 -8.10 -28.90
CA ASN A 303 -3.02 -7.48 -27.67
C ASN A 303 -2.19 -6.26 -27.25
N PHE A 304 -1.08 -5.98 -27.95
CA PHE A 304 -0.23 -4.82 -27.72
C PHE A 304 -0.02 -4.06 -29.01
N THR A 305 -0.18 -2.75 -28.94
CA THR A 305 0.36 -1.84 -29.95
C THR A 305 1.25 -0.85 -29.24
N ALA A 306 2.43 -0.59 -29.78
CA ALA A 306 3.36 0.42 -29.29
C ALA A 306 3.76 1.30 -30.48
N SER A 307 3.83 2.60 -30.27
CA SER A 307 4.42 3.54 -31.22
C SER A 307 5.94 3.45 -31.19
N GLU A 308 6.58 4.02 -32.20
CA GLU A 308 7.97 4.44 -32.04
C GLU A 308 8.07 5.47 -30.89
N PRO A 309 9.23 5.59 -30.23
CA PRO A 309 9.47 6.67 -29.28
C PRO A 309 9.29 8.03 -29.96
N ASP A 310 8.63 8.97 -29.28
CA ASP A 310 8.56 10.36 -29.74
C ASP A 310 9.92 11.08 -29.61
N GLU A 311 9.96 12.38 -29.91
CA GLU A 311 11.17 13.20 -29.82
C GLU A 311 11.79 13.25 -28.40
N ASN A 312 11.00 12.95 -27.37
CA ASN A 312 11.42 12.89 -25.97
C ASN A 312 11.70 11.45 -25.50
N GLY A 313 11.62 10.47 -26.40
CA GLY A 313 11.80 9.06 -26.09
C GLY A 313 10.58 8.41 -25.42
N VAL A 314 9.41 9.07 -25.41
CA VAL A 314 8.17 8.52 -24.84
C VAL A 314 7.54 7.55 -25.81
N ILE A 315 7.24 6.34 -25.34
CA ILE A 315 6.54 5.32 -26.10
C ILE A 315 5.07 5.32 -25.71
N HIS A 316 4.19 5.60 -26.67
CA HIS A 316 2.76 5.43 -26.49
C HIS A 316 2.39 3.98 -26.81
N PHE A 317 1.66 3.34 -25.92
CA PHE A 317 1.20 1.97 -26.16
C PHE A 317 -0.26 1.79 -25.75
N SER A 318 -0.91 0.80 -26.35
CA SER A 318 -2.25 0.35 -26.01
C SER A 318 -2.23 -1.14 -25.73
N ILE A 319 -2.98 -1.54 -24.70
CA ILE A 319 -3.12 -2.93 -24.29
C ILE A 319 -4.59 -3.30 -24.39
N LYS A 320 -4.91 -4.34 -25.15
CA LYS A 320 -6.26 -4.91 -25.18
C LYS A 320 -6.36 -6.06 -24.19
N MET A 321 -7.24 -5.90 -23.21
CA MET A 321 -7.46 -6.86 -22.13
C MET A 321 -8.86 -7.44 -22.20
N THR A 322 -8.99 -8.73 -21.90
CA THR A 322 -10.28 -9.40 -21.73
C THR A 322 -10.48 -9.67 -20.25
N GLY A 323 -11.68 -9.47 -19.73
CA GLY A 323 -12.00 -9.83 -18.35
C GLY A 323 -12.40 -11.29 -18.17
N TRP A 324 -12.25 -11.85 -16.97
CA TRP A 324 -12.70 -13.22 -16.67
C TRP A 324 -14.21 -13.32 -16.50
N LYS A 325 -14.80 -12.34 -15.83
CA LYS A 325 -16.22 -12.27 -15.54
C LYS A 325 -16.84 -11.11 -16.32
N LYS A 326 -18.14 -11.21 -16.59
CA LYS A 326 -18.92 -10.05 -16.99
C LYS A 326 -18.93 -9.04 -15.83
N PHE A 327 -18.96 -7.75 -16.13
CA PHE A 327 -19.13 -6.73 -15.12
C PHE A 327 -20.51 -6.87 -14.47
N GLU A 328 -20.53 -7.10 -13.15
CA GLU A 328 -21.73 -7.24 -12.33
C GLU A 328 -21.82 -6.05 -11.35
N PRO A 329 -22.57 -4.98 -11.68
CA PRO A 329 -22.58 -3.74 -10.90
C PRO A 329 -22.97 -3.93 -9.45
N LYS A 330 -23.93 -4.81 -9.15
CA LYS A 330 -24.37 -5.09 -7.77
C LYS A 330 -23.21 -5.58 -6.89
N THR A 331 -22.39 -6.51 -7.39
CA THR A 331 -21.27 -7.07 -6.60
C THR A 331 -20.25 -5.99 -6.24
N ILE A 332 -19.89 -5.14 -7.20
CA ILE A 332 -18.95 -4.02 -6.96
C ILE A 332 -19.61 -2.96 -6.09
N GLY A 333 -20.88 -2.66 -6.32
CA GLY A 333 -21.69 -1.75 -5.51
C GLY A 333 -21.68 -2.16 -4.04
N ARG A 334 -21.89 -3.44 -3.72
CA ARG A 334 -21.86 -3.93 -2.33
C ARG A 334 -20.53 -3.64 -1.64
N ALA A 335 -19.40 -3.89 -2.32
CA ALA A 335 -18.08 -3.60 -1.78
C ALA A 335 -17.84 -2.08 -1.59
N LEU A 336 -18.35 -1.25 -2.50
CA LEU A 336 -18.27 0.21 -2.37
C LEU A 336 -19.15 0.73 -1.23
N TYR A 337 -20.38 0.23 -1.08
CA TYR A 337 -21.29 0.60 0.01
C TYR A 337 -20.72 0.17 1.37
N LYS A 338 -20.04 -0.98 1.43
CA LYS A 338 -19.25 -1.40 2.59
C LYS A 338 -18.21 -0.34 2.98
N ILE A 339 -17.44 0.16 2.00
CA ILE A 339 -16.47 1.24 2.24
C ILE A 339 -17.21 2.50 2.73
N GLY A 340 -18.28 2.93 2.05
CA GLY A 340 -19.05 4.13 2.40
C GLY A 340 -19.60 4.09 3.83
N LEU A 341 -20.29 3.00 4.22
CA LEU A 341 -20.83 2.87 5.57
C LEU A 341 -19.72 2.80 6.63
N GLY A 342 -18.61 2.12 6.32
CA GLY A 342 -17.41 2.15 7.16
C GLY A 342 -16.85 3.57 7.35
N MET A 343 -16.85 4.41 6.30
CA MET A 343 -16.44 5.81 6.38
C MET A 343 -17.41 6.67 7.21
N VAL A 344 -18.71 6.36 7.20
CA VAL A 344 -19.68 6.98 8.13
C VAL A 344 -19.31 6.67 9.56
N ALA A 345 -19.08 5.39 9.88
CA ALA A 345 -18.68 4.98 11.22
C ALA A 345 -17.36 5.62 11.67
N PHE A 346 -16.40 5.73 10.75
CA PHE A 346 -15.09 6.31 11.02
C PHE A 346 -15.13 7.81 11.32
N HIS A 347 -15.95 8.56 10.58
CA HIS A 347 -16.01 10.01 10.71
C HIS A 347 -17.06 10.52 11.68
N GLN A 348 -18.20 9.83 11.78
CA GLN A 348 -19.37 10.28 12.53
C GLN A 348 -19.69 9.38 13.73
N GLY A 349 -18.96 8.28 13.89
CA GLY A 349 -19.13 7.34 15.00
C GLY A 349 -20.15 6.24 14.72
N ARG A 350 -20.16 5.25 15.60
CA ARG A 350 -21.01 4.05 15.49
C ARG A 350 -22.49 4.38 15.48
N GLU A 351 -22.95 5.28 16.36
CA GLU A 351 -24.37 5.61 16.51
C GLU A 351 -24.98 6.07 15.18
N VAL A 352 -24.30 7.00 14.49
CA VAL A 352 -24.73 7.49 13.17
C VAL A 352 -24.71 6.37 12.13
N ALA A 353 -23.66 5.54 12.10
CA ALA A 353 -23.59 4.41 11.19
C ALA A 353 -24.64 3.32 11.47
N CYS A 354 -25.21 3.28 12.67
CA CYS A 354 -26.30 2.39 13.09
C CYS A 354 -27.71 2.98 12.86
N ASP A 355 -27.82 4.20 12.32
CA ASP A 355 -29.11 4.83 12.02
C ASP A 355 -29.94 4.03 11.00
N SER A 356 -31.25 3.99 11.20
CA SER A 356 -32.22 3.31 10.32
C SER A 356 -32.19 3.77 8.86
N ARG A 357 -31.73 5.00 8.57
CA ARG A 357 -31.59 5.48 7.18
C ARG A 357 -30.64 4.63 6.32
N TYR A 358 -29.77 3.84 6.95
CA TYR A 358 -28.84 2.93 6.27
C TYR A 358 -29.31 1.47 6.26
N ASP A 359 -30.53 1.16 6.69
CA ASP A 359 -31.04 -0.22 6.75
C ASP A 359 -31.01 -0.90 5.38
N ALA A 360 -31.46 -0.19 4.33
CA ALA A 360 -31.41 -0.69 2.96
C ALA A 360 -29.96 -0.92 2.48
N ALA A 361 -29.01 -0.06 2.87
CA ALA A 361 -27.61 -0.24 2.51
C ALA A 361 -27.01 -1.46 3.20
N ARG A 362 -27.36 -1.71 4.47
CA ARG A 362 -26.93 -2.92 5.19
C ARG A 362 -27.50 -4.18 4.56
N ALA A 363 -28.78 -4.19 4.19
CA ALA A 363 -29.40 -5.29 3.46
C ALA A 363 -28.67 -5.54 2.12
N PHE A 364 -28.45 -4.49 1.33
CA PHE A 364 -27.68 -4.58 0.09
C PHE A 364 -26.28 -5.17 0.31
N ILE A 365 -25.52 -4.64 1.28
CA ILE A 365 -24.18 -5.14 1.62
C ILE A 365 -24.23 -6.61 2.03
N LEU A 366 -25.13 -7.00 2.94
CA LEU A 366 -25.13 -8.32 3.55
C LEU A 366 -25.71 -9.41 2.65
N SER A 367 -26.89 -9.19 2.07
CA SER A 367 -27.66 -10.19 1.32
C SER A 367 -27.65 -9.96 -0.19
N GLY A 368 -27.25 -8.78 -0.67
CA GLY A 368 -27.28 -8.44 -2.10
C GLY A 368 -28.68 -8.12 -2.63
N GLU A 369 -29.59 -7.73 -1.74
CA GLU A 369 -30.93 -7.22 -2.07
C GLU A 369 -30.88 -6.07 -3.08
N ASP A 370 -32.01 -5.78 -3.73
CA ASP A 370 -32.08 -4.64 -4.65
C ASP A 370 -31.91 -3.33 -3.87
N PHE A 371 -31.08 -2.44 -4.40
CA PHE A 371 -30.92 -1.09 -3.86
C PHE A 371 -31.48 -0.09 -4.87
N PRO A 372 -32.37 0.85 -4.48
CA PRO A 372 -33.04 1.76 -5.41
C PRO A 372 -32.10 2.69 -6.18
N ASN A 373 -30.89 2.90 -5.66
CA ASN A 373 -29.96 3.87 -6.19
C ASN A 373 -29.01 3.27 -7.24
N ASN A 374 -28.47 4.12 -8.10
CA ASN A 374 -27.52 3.70 -9.13
C ASN A 374 -26.07 3.79 -8.62
N LEU A 375 -25.22 2.95 -9.19
CA LEU A 375 -23.76 3.13 -9.12
C LEU A 375 -23.32 3.90 -10.36
N LEU A 376 -22.72 5.07 -10.18
CA LEU A 376 -22.08 5.79 -11.27
C LEU A 376 -20.60 5.46 -11.30
N MET A 377 -20.04 5.20 -12.48
CA MET A 377 -18.60 4.97 -12.68
C MET A 377 -18.09 5.75 -13.89
N ASN A 378 -16.90 6.35 -13.79
CA ASN A 378 -16.32 7.09 -14.92
C ASN A 378 -15.92 6.15 -16.08
N LYS A 379 -16.15 6.58 -17.32
CA LYS A 379 -15.82 5.83 -18.54
C LYS A 379 -14.34 5.95 -18.91
N ASN A 380 -13.74 7.11 -18.65
CA ASN A 380 -12.31 7.37 -18.90
C ASN A 380 -11.62 7.74 -17.60
N ALA A 381 -10.92 6.77 -17.00
CA ALA A 381 -10.09 6.98 -15.83
C ALA A 381 -8.75 7.60 -16.20
N LYS A 382 -8.24 8.52 -15.36
CA LYS A 382 -6.86 9.02 -15.42
C LYS A 382 -6.10 8.38 -14.25
N PRO A 383 -5.28 7.34 -14.50
CA PRO A 383 -4.67 6.58 -13.42
C PRO A 383 -3.78 7.42 -12.50
N HIS A 384 -3.85 7.18 -11.19
CA HIS A 384 -2.96 7.77 -10.20
C HIS A 384 -2.77 6.83 -8.99
N PRO A 385 -1.73 6.98 -8.15
CA PRO A 385 -1.44 6.01 -7.09
C PRO A 385 -2.30 6.13 -5.83
N ASN A 386 -3.19 7.14 -5.77
CA ASN A 386 -3.97 7.42 -4.56
C ASN A 386 -5.32 6.69 -4.54
N ILE A 387 -5.80 6.42 -3.33
CA ILE A 387 -7.19 6.06 -3.05
C ILE A 387 -7.77 7.15 -2.17
N THR A 388 -8.91 7.70 -2.56
CA THR A 388 -9.59 8.73 -1.78
C THR A 388 -11.06 8.40 -1.63
N SER A 389 -11.63 8.83 -0.51
CA SER A 389 -13.06 8.76 -0.26
C SER A 389 -13.50 10.06 0.39
N SER A 390 -14.58 10.64 -0.13
CA SER A 390 -15.13 11.90 0.35
C SER A 390 -16.65 11.87 0.30
N TYR A 391 -17.28 12.53 1.28
CA TYR A 391 -18.67 12.91 1.16
C TYR A 391 -18.86 13.79 -0.06
N TYR A 392 -19.96 13.58 -0.79
CA TYR A 392 -20.34 14.36 -1.95
C TYR A 392 -21.72 14.97 -1.70
N PRO A 393 -21.79 16.13 -0.99
CA PRO A 393 -23.04 16.70 -0.51
C PRO A 393 -24.05 17.02 -1.61
N ASP A 394 -23.56 17.33 -2.81
CA ASP A 394 -24.37 17.72 -3.96
C ASP A 394 -25.31 16.60 -4.45
N LEU A 395 -25.08 15.35 -4.03
CA LEU A 395 -25.98 14.23 -4.31
C LEU A 395 -27.24 14.23 -3.44
N GLY A 396 -27.26 14.98 -2.33
CA GLY A 396 -28.23 14.78 -1.26
C GLY A 396 -28.06 13.45 -0.51
N GLY A 397 -28.82 13.25 0.57
CA GLY A 397 -28.69 12.08 1.45
C GLY A 397 -27.25 11.91 1.96
N THR A 398 -26.73 10.69 1.90
CA THR A 398 -25.34 10.36 2.25
C THR A 398 -24.59 9.92 0.99
N GLY A 399 -24.36 10.88 0.09
CA GLY A 399 -23.58 10.71 -1.13
C GLY A 399 -22.08 10.53 -0.88
N PHE A 400 -21.47 9.58 -1.58
CA PHE A 400 -20.04 9.30 -1.55
C PHE A 400 -19.42 9.35 -2.94
N GLN A 401 -18.22 9.91 -2.99
CA GLN A 401 -17.27 9.70 -4.07
C GLN A 401 -16.14 8.81 -3.54
N ILE A 402 -15.85 7.72 -4.25
CA ILE A 402 -14.64 6.93 -4.05
C ILE A 402 -13.81 6.98 -5.32
N ASP A 403 -12.55 7.36 -5.18
CA ASP A 403 -11.55 7.26 -6.23
C ASP A 403 -10.58 6.13 -5.88
N ILE A 404 -10.56 5.07 -6.68
CA ILE A 404 -9.58 3.98 -6.59
C ILE A 404 -8.65 4.08 -7.80
N TYR A 405 -7.49 4.68 -7.58
CA TYR A 405 -6.44 4.82 -8.58
C TYR A 405 -6.86 5.53 -9.89
N GLY A 406 -7.76 6.51 -9.81
CA GLY A 406 -8.33 7.26 -10.93
C GLY A 406 -9.66 6.70 -11.46
N LEU A 407 -10.08 5.53 -10.95
CA LEU A 407 -11.41 4.98 -11.20
C LEU A 407 -12.38 5.54 -10.17
N ILE A 408 -13.27 6.42 -10.62
CA ILE A 408 -14.16 7.20 -9.77
C ILE A 408 -15.54 6.56 -9.77
N PHE A 409 -16.06 6.34 -8.57
CA PHE A 409 -17.39 5.85 -8.29
C PHE A 409 -18.18 6.89 -7.51
N LEU A 410 -19.44 7.09 -7.89
CA LEU A 410 -20.41 7.88 -7.13
C LEU A 410 -21.61 7.00 -6.77
N TYR A 411 -22.06 7.08 -5.53
CA TYR A 411 -23.23 6.36 -5.03
C TYR A 411 -23.75 7.04 -3.77
N ASN A 412 -24.96 6.68 -3.33
CA ASN A 412 -25.59 7.22 -2.13
C ASN A 412 -26.00 6.08 -1.20
N LEU A 413 -25.64 6.14 0.08
CA LEU A 413 -25.97 5.11 1.05
C LEU A 413 -27.46 5.09 1.47
N GLU A 414 -28.21 6.13 1.11
CA GLU A 414 -29.64 6.25 1.39
C GLU A 414 -30.47 5.89 0.14
N THR A 415 -31.69 5.42 0.36
CA THR A 415 -32.62 5.10 -0.75
C THR A 415 -33.10 6.35 -1.47
N LEU A 416 -33.05 7.52 -0.80
CA LEU A 416 -33.40 8.81 -1.34
C LEU A 416 -32.31 9.86 -1.01
N PRO A 417 -32.07 10.83 -1.90
CA PRO A 417 -32.58 10.89 -3.27
C PRO A 417 -31.95 9.81 -4.16
N VAL A 418 -32.73 9.32 -5.14
CA VAL A 418 -32.22 8.41 -6.18
C VAL A 418 -31.29 9.21 -7.10
N LEU A 419 -30.12 8.64 -7.41
CA LEU A 419 -29.17 9.21 -8.36
C LEU A 419 -29.64 8.95 -9.80
N GLU A 420 -30.60 9.76 -10.23
CA GLU A 420 -31.06 9.83 -11.61
C GLU A 420 -30.44 11.04 -12.29
N ILE A 421 -29.25 10.85 -12.87
CA ILE A 421 -28.60 11.87 -13.68
C ILE A 421 -28.96 11.62 -15.16
N PRO A 422 -29.48 12.60 -15.90
CA PRO A 422 -29.79 12.46 -17.32
C PRO A 422 -28.57 11.96 -18.13
N GLU A 423 -28.80 11.14 -19.15
CA GLU A 423 -27.72 10.55 -19.97
C GLU A 423 -26.80 11.59 -20.60
N GLU A 424 -27.34 12.73 -21.03
CA GLU A 424 -26.56 13.84 -21.59
C GLU A 424 -25.55 14.39 -20.57
N GLN A 425 -26.01 14.62 -19.33
CA GLN A 425 -25.15 15.09 -18.25
C GLN A 425 -24.12 14.03 -17.82
N LEU A 426 -24.52 12.74 -17.79
CA LEU A 426 -23.57 11.65 -17.58
C LEU A 426 -22.50 11.60 -18.67
N ALA A 427 -22.86 11.84 -19.93
CA ALA A 427 -21.91 11.90 -21.03
C ALA A 427 -20.92 13.07 -20.88
N GLU A 428 -21.41 14.26 -20.51
CA GLU A 428 -20.57 15.44 -20.22
C GLU A 428 -19.62 15.20 -19.05
N MET A 429 -20.11 14.56 -17.98
CA MET A 429 -19.30 14.18 -16.82
C MET A 429 -18.36 13.00 -17.10
N ASN A 430 -18.54 12.31 -18.24
CA ASN A 430 -17.83 11.09 -18.60
C ASN A 430 -18.09 9.91 -17.63
N PHE A 431 -19.35 9.71 -17.25
CA PHE A 431 -19.84 8.61 -16.41
C PHE A 431 -20.80 7.68 -17.16
N SER A 432 -20.91 6.47 -16.64
CA SER A 432 -22.01 5.54 -16.89
C SER A 432 -22.80 5.33 -15.60
N SER A 433 -24.11 5.17 -15.72
CA SER A 433 -24.98 4.75 -14.62
C SER A 433 -25.25 3.24 -14.71
N PHE A 434 -25.22 2.56 -13.58
CA PHE A 434 -25.51 1.14 -13.47
C PHE A 434 -26.54 0.89 -12.36
N PRO A 435 -27.70 0.29 -12.68
CA PRO A 435 -28.71 -0.01 -11.68
C PRO A 435 -28.21 -1.05 -10.68
N LEU A 436 -28.56 -0.84 -9.41
CA LEU A 436 -28.30 -1.79 -8.31
C LEU A 436 -29.57 -2.56 -7.91
N HIS A 437 -30.59 -2.51 -8.76
CA HIS A 437 -31.83 -3.25 -8.65
C HIS A 437 -32.04 -4.07 -9.93
N SER A 438 -32.87 -5.10 -9.84
CA SER A 438 -33.32 -5.83 -11.02
C SER A 438 -34.20 -4.90 -11.87
N GLU A 439 -34.15 -5.05 -13.19
CA GLU A 439 -35.19 -4.43 -14.04
C GLU A 439 -36.51 -5.11 -13.67
N ALA A 440 -37.56 -4.32 -13.42
CA ALA A 440 -38.90 -4.88 -13.24
C ALA A 440 -39.30 -5.54 -14.57
N GLU A 441 -39.48 -6.87 -14.56
CA GLU A 441 -39.98 -7.64 -15.72
C GLU A 441 -41.37 -7.19 -16.20
#